data_AF-A0A369PWK6-F1
#
_entry.id   AF-A0A369PWK6-F1
#
_cell.length_a   1.000
_cell.length_b   1.000
_cell.length_c   1.000
_cell.angle_alpha   90.00
_cell.angle_beta   90.00
_cell.angle_gamma   90.00
#
_symmetry.space_group_name_H-M   'P 1'
#
loop_
_entity.id
_entity.type
_entity.pdbx_description
1 polymer ?
#
loop_
_entity_poly.entity_id
_entity_poly.type
_entity_poly.pdbx_seq_one_letter_code
_entity_poly.pdbx_strand_id
1 'polypeptide(L)' 'MVVNKVKMEDEDELDVLFWLNQPISERLKTVVSLRKHYFTWLNGSFPENIAKVVNRRKFNV' A
#
# COMPACT_ATOMS: atom_id res chain seq x y z
N MET A 1 20.92 1.23 -1.47
CA MET A 1 19.56 1.44 -2.01
C MET A 1 18.96 0.07 -2.24
N VAL A 2 18.05 -0.38 -1.38
CA VAL A 2 17.41 -1.70 -1.54
C VAL A 2 16.33 -1.54 -2.60
N VAL A 3 16.71 -1.72 -3.86
CA VAL A 3 15.74 -1.94 -4.94
C VAL A 3 15.59 -3.44 -5.02
N ASN A 4 14.75 -4.02 -4.16
CA ASN A 4 14.27 -5.36 -4.44
C ASN A 4 13.54 -5.24 -5.77
N LYS A 5 14.04 -5.91 -6.80
CA LYS A 5 13.31 -6.10 -8.06
C LYS A 5 12.10 -6.96 -7.69
N VAL A 6 11.03 -6.30 -7.31
CA VAL A 6 9.73 -6.91 -7.15
C VAL A 6 9.34 -7.43 -8.53
N LYS A 7 9.10 -8.73 -8.63
CA LYS A 7 8.62 -9.30 -9.87
C LYS A 7 7.13 -9.03 -9.97
N MET A 8 6.66 -8.71 -11.16
CA MET A 8 5.23 -8.45 -11.40
C MET A 8 4.34 -9.65 -11.03
N GLU A 9 4.88 -10.86 -11.10
CA GLU A 9 4.21 -12.10 -10.66
C GLU A 9 3.98 -12.19 -9.15
N ASP A 10 4.71 -11.42 -8.35
CA ASP A 10 4.58 -11.38 -6.88
C ASP A 10 3.59 -10.30 -6.40
N GLU A 11 3.06 -9.49 -7.32
CA GLU A 11 2.18 -8.36 -7.03
C GLU A 11 0.79 -8.56 -7.65
N ASP A 12 -0.24 -8.00 -7.02
CA ASP A 12 -1.58 -7.99 -7.62
C ASP A 12 -1.59 -7.03 -8.82
N GLU A 13 -1.77 -7.57 -10.02
CA GLU A 13 -1.79 -6.80 -11.27
C GLU A 13 -2.78 -5.63 -11.23
N LEU A 14 -3.92 -5.81 -10.56
CA LEU A 14 -4.94 -4.77 -10.45
C LEU A 14 -4.51 -3.66 -9.49
N ASP A 15 -3.73 -3.97 -8.47
CA ASP A 15 -3.18 -2.96 -7.57
C ASP A 15 -2.06 -2.18 -8.27
N VAL A 16 -1.24 -2.84 -9.09
CA VAL A 16 -0.24 -2.15 -9.92
C VAL A 16 -0.91 -1.21 -10.91
N LEU A 17 -1.92 -1.69 -11.65
CA LEU A 17 -2.69 -0.87 -12.58
C LEU A 17 -3.41 0.28 -11.86
N PHE A 18 -3.98 0.04 -10.69
CA PHE A 18 -4.59 1.10 -9.89
C PHE A 18 -3.60 2.21 -9.59
N TRP A 19 -2.42 1.88 -9.06
CA TRP A 19 -1.41 2.88 -8.70
C TRP A 19 -0.77 3.56 -9.91
N LEU A 20 -0.56 2.85 -11.02
CA LEU A 20 -0.07 3.45 -12.26
C LEU A 20 -1.04 4.50 -12.84
N ASN A 21 -2.34 4.30 -12.63
CA ASN A 21 -3.38 5.24 -13.05
C ASN A 21 -3.59 6.42 -12.09
N GLN A 22 -2.93 6.45 -10.93
CA GLN A 22 -3.03 7.57 -9.99
C GLN A 22 -2.10 8.74 -10.39
N PRO A 23 -2.54 10.00 -10.20
CA PRO A 23 -1.67 11.16 -10.34
C PRO A 23 -0.40 11.03 -9.48
N ILE A 24 0.73 11.59 -9.97
CA ILE A 24 2.00 11.60 -9.23
C ILE A 24 1.82 12.20 -7.83
N SER A 25 1.03 13.27 -7.69
CA SER A 25 0.72 13.92 -6.42
C SER A 25 0.06 12.97 -5.41
N GLU A 26 -0.93 12.19 -5.83
CA GLU A 26 -1.63 11.23 -4.98
C GLU A 26 -0.73 10.06 -4.59
N ARG A 27 0.10 9.57 -5.52
CA ARG A 27 1.11 8.54 -5.21
C ARG A 27 2.09 9.02 -4.14
N LEU A 28 2.63 10.23 -4.29
CA LEU A 28 3.55 10.81 -3.31
C LEU A 28 2.90 10.99 -1.94
N LYS A 29 1.66 11.49 -1.90
CA LYS A 29 0.88 11.65 -0.67
C LYS A 29 0.69 10.31 0.05
N THR A 30 0.34 9.25 -0.67
CA THR A 30 0.22 7.91 -0.10
C THR A 30 1.56 7.39 0.43
N VAL A 31 2.66 7.52 -0.32
CA VAL A 31 3.99 7.09 0.12
C VAL A 31 4.41 7.83 1.40
N VAL A 32 4.17 9.14 1.48
CA VAL A 32 4.44 9.94 2.68
C VAL A 32 3.60 9.47 3.86
N SER A 33 2.31 9.18 3.63
CA SER A 33 1.42 8.64 4.66
C SER A 33 1.90 7.28 5.17
N LEU A 34 2.21 6.34 4.29
CA LEU A 34 2.73 5.01 4.64
C LEU A 34 4.03 5.12 5.45
N ARG A 35 4.94 6.01 5.04
CA ARG A 35 6.18 6.27 5.75
C ARG A 35 5.93 6.80 7.17
N LYS A 36 4.99 7.73 7.34
CA LYS A 36 4.60 8.25 8.66
C LYS A 36 4.07 7.12 9.54
N HIS A 37 3.12 6.31 9.04
CA HIS A 37 2.57 5.18 9.78
C HIS A 37 3.66 4.17 10.18
N TYR A 38 4.56 3.83 9.26
CA TYR A 38 5.69 2.94 9.55
C TYR A 38 6.54 3.47 10.69
N PHE A 39 6.94 4.74 10.66
CA PHE A 39 7.75 5.32 11.73
C PHE A 39 6.99 5.50 13.04
N THR A 40 5.68 5.77 12.98
CA THR A 40 4.81 5.78 14.15
C THR A 40 4.75 4.39 14.81
N TRP A 41 4.67 3.31 14.01
CA TRP A 41 4.68 1.95 14.56
C TRP A 41 6.06 1.49 14.99
N LEU A 42 7.12 1.90 14.29
CA LEU A 42 8.50 1.53 14.61
C LEU A 42 8.96 2.19 15.92
N ASN A 43 8.64 3.47 16.10
CA ASN A 43 9.07 4.26 17.26
C ASN A 43 8.00 4.36 18.36
N GLY A 44 6.81 3.82 18.12
CA GLY A 44 5.68 3.81 19.04
C GLY A 44 5.16 2.39 19.28
N SER A 45 3.91 2.27 19.71
CA SER A 45 3.25 0.98 19.89
C SER A 45 2.59 0.53 18.58
N PHE A 46 2.84 -0.73 18.20
CA PHE A 46 2.06 -1.38 17.16
C PHE A 46 0.64 -1.61 17.69
N PRO A 47 -0.42 -1.26 16.93
CA PRO A 47 -1.78 -1.53 17.37
C PRO A 47 -1.98 -3.04 17.55
N GLU A 48 -2.49 -3.45 18.72
CA GLU A 48 -2.76 -4.88 19.04
C GLU A 48 -3.66 -5.55 18.00
N ASN A 49 -4.55 -4.78 17.37
CA ASN A 49 -5.43 -5.23 16.32
C ASN A 49 -5.33 -4.29 15.12
N ILE A 50 -4.61 -4.70 14.07
CA ILE A 50 -4.79 -4.08 12.75
C ILE A 50 -6.05 -4.68 12.15
N ALA A 51 -7.14 -3.92 12.16
CA ALA A 51 -8.32 -4.26 11.37
C ALA A 51 -7.92 -4.27 9.90
N LYS A 52 -7.64 -5.47 9.35
CA LYS A 52 -7.43 -5.66 7.92
C LYS A 52 -8.76 -5.37 7.24
N VAL A 53 -8.96 -4.13 6.79
CA VAL A 53 -10.09 -3.78 5.94
C VAL A 53 -9.82 -4.39 4.56
N VAL A 54 -10.22 -5.66 4.39
CA VAL A 54 -10.24 -6.30 3.08
C VAL A 54 -11.43 -5.72 2.33
N ASN A 55 -11.21 -4.65 1.59
CA ASN A 55 -12.17 -4.18 0.60
C ASN A 55 -12.26 -5.24 -0.50
N ARG A 56 -13.15 -6.22 -0.33
CA ARG A 56 -13.52 -7.12 -1.42
C ARG A 56 -14.24 -6.28 -2.48
N ARG A 57 -13.66 -6.19 -3.67
CA ARG A 57 -14.36 -5.63 -4.83
C ARG A 57 -15.65 -6.45 -5.00
N LYS A 58 -16.82 -5.79 -4.95
CA LYS A 58 -18.08 -6.46 -5.29
C LYS A 58 -18.01 -6.77 -6.78
N PHE A 59 -17.68 -8.01 -7.12
CA PHE A 59 -17.96 -8.52 -8.45
C PHE A 59 -19.48 -8.66 -8.53
N ASN A 60 -20.15 -7.72 -9.21
CA ASN A 60 -21.51 -7.97 -9.67
C ASN A 60 -21.39 -9.03 -10.76
N VAL A 61 -21.84 -10.24 -10.44
CA VAL A 61 -22.12 -11.31 -11.41
C VAL A 61 -23.51 -11.08 -11.97
#